data_AF-A0A8J6HTQ6-F1
#
_entry.id   AF-A0A8J6HTQ6-F1
#
_cell.length_a   1.000
_cell.length_b   1.000
_cell.length_c   1.000
_cell.angle_alpha   90.00
_cell.angle_beta   90.00
_cell.angle_gamma   90.00
#
_symmetry.space_group_name_H-M   'P 1'
#
loop_
_entity.id
_entity.type
_entity.pdbx_description
1 polymer ?
#
loop_
_entity_poly.entity_id
_entity_poly.type
_entity_poly.pdbx_seq_one_letter_code
_entity_poly.pdbx_strand_id
1 'polypeptide(L)'
;MRPELYKHIVLSGGSTMYPGLPSRLEREIKQLYLERVLKNDIEKLNKFKIRIEDPPRRKDMVFIGGAVLAEVMKDRDAFWMSKQEYEEQGLKVLKKLGPRSS
;
A
#
# COMPACT_ATOMS: atom_id res chain seq x y z
N MET A 1 9.01 7.19 11.44
CA MET A 1 7.98 6.93 10.39
C MET A 1 8.51 7.17 8.98
N ARG A 2 8.95 8.39 8.60
CA ARG A 2 9.38 8.69 7.21
C ARG A 2 10.48 7.78 6.62
N PRO A 3 11.58 7.46 7.33
CA PRO A 3 12.63 6.60 6.77
C PRO A 3 12.19 5.16 6.51
N GLU A 4 11.19 4.67 7.24
CA GLU A 4 10.69 3.31 7.09
C GLU A 4 9.79 3.18 5.87
N LEU A 5 8.99 4.20 5.57
CA LEU A 5 8.14 4.23 4.37
C LEU A 5 8.94 4.13 3.06
N TYR A 6 10.14 4.72 3.00
CA TYR A 6 11.00 4.61 1.82
C TYR A 6 11.57 3.21 1.58
N LYS A 7 11.57 2.35 2.60
CA LYS A 7 12.02 0.96 2.48
C LYS A 7 10.92 -0.01 2.05
N HIS A 8 9.67 0.44 2.02
CA HIS A 8 8.50 -0.42 1.77
C HIS A 8 7.56 0.23 0.76
N ILE A 9 8.10 0.69 -0.38
CA ILE A 9 7.28 1.21 -1.48
C ILE A 9 6.82 0.01 -2.32
N VAL A 10 5.51 -0.20 -2.42
CA VAL A 10 4.93 -1.31 -3.20
C VAL A 10 4.20 -0.76 -4.41
N LEU A 11 4.47 -1.31 -5.60
CA LEU A 11 3.76 -0.97 -6.82
C LEU A 11 2.57 -1.89 -7.06
N SER A 12 1.43 -1.32 -7.43
CA SER A 12 0.20 -2.04 -7.75
C SER A 12 -0.54 -1.38 -8.92
N GLY A 13 -1.27 -2.19 -9.70
CA GLY A 13 -2.13 -1.73 -10.80
C GLY A 13 -1.45 -1.82 -12.17
N GLY A 14 -2.26 -1.91 -13.23
CA GLY A 14 -1.80 -2.17 -14.60
C GLY A 14 -0.82 -1.12 -15.15
N SER A 15 -1.05 0.17 -14.87
CA SER A 15 -0.16 1.26 -15.31
C SER A 15 1.21 1.24 -14.64
N THR A 16 1.46 0.36 -13.66
CA THR A 16 2.80 0.17 -13.08
C THR A 16 3.63 -0.88 -13.83
N MET A 17 3.07 -1.51 -14.86
CA MET A 17 3.72 -2.57 -15.64
C MET A 17 4.69 -2.05 -16.70
N TYR A 18 4.80 -0.72 -16.90
CA TYR A 18 5.73 -0.15 -17.88
C TYR A 18 7.19 -0.56 -17.56
N PRO A 19 7.93 -1.08 -18.56
CA PRO A 19 9.35 -1.39 -18.39
C PRO A 19 10.14 -0.18 -17.90
N GLY A 20 11.03 -0.38 -16.92
CA GLY A 20 11.87 0.68 -16.37
C GLY A 20 11.18 1.67 -15.42
N LEU A 21 9.86 1.57 -15.21
CA LEU A 21 9.16 2.42 -14.26
C LEU A 21 9.70 2.28 -12.81
N PRO A 22 9.96 1.08 -12.27
CA PRO A 22 10.50 0.95 -10.91
C PRO A 22 11.85 1.67 -10.76
N SER A 23 12.75 1.49 -11.73
CA SER A 23 14.07 2.14 -11.74
C SER A 23 13.97 3.66 -11.90
N ARG A 24 13.06 4.15 -12.75
CA ARG A 24 12.79 5.59 -12.92
C ARG A 24 12.32 6.21 -11.60
N LEU A 25 11.38 5.55 -10.92
CA LEU A 25 10.84 5.99 -9.64
C LEU A 25 11.92 6.01 -8.55
N GLU A 26 12.77 4.98 -8.50
CA GLU A 26 13.89 4.92 -7.54
C GLU A 26 14.84 6.12 -7.71
N ARG A 27 15.21 6.41 -8.96
CA ARG A 27 16.08 7.54 -9.32
C ARG A 27 15.45 8.88 -8.93
N GLU A 28 14.17 9.09 -9.27
CA GLU A 28 13.48 10.34 -8.97
C GLU A 28 13.34 10.59 -7.48
N ILE A 29 13.04 9.57 -6.69
CA ILE A 29 12.95 9.71 -5.23
C ILE A 29 14.31 10.03 -4.62
N LYS A 30 15.39 9.37 -5.06
CA LYS A 30 16.75 9.69 -4.60
C LYS A 30 17.13 11.13 -4.93
N GLN A 31 16.83 11.60 -6.14
CA GLN A 31 17.10 12.97 -6.57
C GLN A 31 16.33 14.00 -5.74
N LEU A 32 15.02 13.79 -5.55
CA LEU A 32 14.18 14.67 -4.74
C LEU A 32 14.62 14.69 -3.27
N TYR A 33 15.05 13.55 -2.73
CA TYR A 33 15.56 13.45 -1.37
C TYR A 33 16.89 14.22 -1.22
N LEU A 34 17.80 14.07 -2.17
CA LEU A 34 19.07 14.80 -2.20
C LEU A 34 18.85 16.32 -2.22
N GLU A 35 17.99 16.79 -3.12
CA GLU A 35 17.73 18.21 -3.34
C GLU A 35 16.99 18.84 -2.15
N ARG A 36 15.88 18.24 -1.73
CA ARG A 36 14.94 18.87 -0.79
C ARG A 36 15.21 18.56 0.68
N VAL A 37 15.83 17.41 0.96
CA VAL A 37 16.06 16.96 2.35
C VAL A 37 17.53 17.09 2.72
N LEU A 38 18.43 16.64 1.86
CA LEU A 38 19.87 16.64 2.13
C LEU A 38 20.60 17.92 1.69
N LYS A 39 19.92 18.84 1.00
CA LYS A 39 20.50 20.10 0.49
C LYS A 39 21.80 19.87 -0.31
N ASN A 40 21.78 18.86 -1.19
CA ASN A 40 22.91 18.45 -2.03
C ASN A 40 24.10 17.79 -1.28
N ASP A 41 23.91 17.31 -0.05
CA ASP A 41 24.88 16.48 0.65
C ASP A 41 24.85 15.02 0.13
N ILE A 42 25.84 14.70 -0.71
CA ILE A 42 25.94 13.40 -1.40
C ILE A 42 26.39 12.28 -0.46
N GLU A 43 27.19 12.58 0.57
CA GLU A 43 27.69 11.56 1.50
C GLU A 43 26.55 10.94 2.32
N LYS A 44 25.56 11.77 2.69
CA LYS A 44 24.36 11.31 3.39
C LYS A 44 23.40 10.52 2.49
N LEU A 45 23.44 10.73 1.17
CA LEU A 45 22.59 9.98 0.24
C LEU A 45 22.93 8.48 0.24
N ASN A 46 24.20 8.12 0.41
CA ASN A 46 24.63 6.72 0.50
C ASN A 46 24.04 5.97 1.72
N LYS A 47 23.64 6.71 2.76
CA LYS A 47 22.95 6.15 3.94
C LYS A 47 21.44 6.01 3.73
N PHE A 48 20.89 6.62 2.67
CA PHE A 48 19.47 6.55 2.35
C PHE A 48 19.13 5.25 1.62
N LYS A 49 18.46 4.34 2.33
CA LYS A 49 17.96 3.09 1.78
C LYS A 49 16.56 3.29 1.23
N ILE A 50 16.41 3.11 -0.08
CA ILE A 50 15.12 3.03 -0.76
C ILE A 50 14.92 1.61 -1.29
N ARG A 51 13.70 1.10 -1.19
CA ARG A 51 13.32 -0.18 -1.76
C ARG A 51 11.93 -0.06 -2.37
N ILE A 52 11.86 -0.38 -3.66
CA ILE A 52 10.64 -0.43 -4.45
C ILE A 52 10.39 -1.90 -4.78
N GLU A 53 9.25 -2.41 -4.36
CA GLU A 53 8.80 -3.76 -4.63
C GLU A 53 7.85 -3.73 -5.83
N ASP A 54 8.19 -4.49 -6.88
CA ASP A 54 7.41 -4.58 -8.10
C ASP A 54 7.01 -6.02 -8.44
N PRO A 55 6.14 -6.67 -7.64
CA PRO A 55 5.78 -8.07 -7.86
C PRO A 55 5.29 -8.35 -9.30
N PRO A 56 5.57 -9.53 -9.86
CA PRO A 56 5.20 -9.85 -11.25
C PRO A 56 3.69 -9.85 -11.49
N ARG A 57 2.89 -10.10 -10.44
CA ARG A 57 1.42 -10.07 -10.48
C ARG A 57 0.83 -8.74 -10.01
N ARG A 58 1.62 -7.65 -10.01
CA ARG A 58 1.19 -6.36 -9.45
C ARG A 58 -0.04 -5.74 -10.12
N LYS A 59 -0.32 -6.09 -11.38
CA LYS A 59 -1.51 -5.60 -12.11
C LYS A 59 -2.83 -5.91 -11.38
N ASP A 60 -2.92 -7.08 -10.74
CA ASP A 60 -4.13 -7.57 -10.07
C ASP A 60 -3.95 -7.63 -8.55
N MET A 61 -2.93 -6.96 -8.00
CA MET A 61 -2.54 -7.10 -6.59
C MET A 61 -3.68 -6.79 -5.62
N VAL A 62 -4.50 -5.78 -5.94
CA VAL A 62 -5.67 -5.41 -5.12
C VAL A 62 -6.69 -6.55 -5.09
N PHE A 63 -6.94 -7.18 -6.23
CA PHE A 63 -7.86 -8.32 -6.32
C PHE A 63 -7.31 -9.55 -5.60
N ILE A 64 -6.03 -9.86 -5.79
CA ILE A 64 -5.36 -10.98 -5.10
C ILE A 64 -5.41 -10.78 -3.58
N GLY A 65 -5.09 -9.57 -3.11
CA GLY A 65 -5.17 -9.23 -1.69
C GLY A 65 -6.59 -9.37 -1.13
N GLY A 66 -7.60 -8.91 -1.88
CA GLY A 66 -9.01 -9.08 -1.52
C GLY A 66 -9.44 -10.54 -1.46
N ALA A 67 -9.04 -11.37 -2.44
CA ALA A 67 -9.35 -12.79 -2.47
C ALA A 67 -8.72 -13.54 -1.29
N VAL A 68 -7.44 -13.28 -0.99
CA VAL A 68 -6.75 -13.86 0.17
C VAL A 68 -7.42 -13.41 1.48
N LEU A 69 -7.76 -12.13 1.61
CA LEU A 69 -8.45 -11.62 2.79
C LEU A 69 -9.82 -12.26 2.97
N ALA A 70 -10.60 -12.39 1.90
CA ALA A 70 -11.91 -13.02 1.93
C ALA A 70 -11.82 -14.48 2.37
N GLU A 71 -10.84 -15.23 1.87
CA GLU A 71 -10.60 -16.63 2.27
C GLU A 71 -10.25 -16.74 3.76
N VAL A 72 -9.31 -15.91 4.25
CA VAL A 72 -8.89 -15.90 5.66
C VAL A 72 -10.02 -15.49 6.60
N MET A 73 -10.92 -14.63 6.16
CA MET A 73 -12.00 -14.09 6.98
C MET A 73 -13.34 -14.82 6.78
N LYS A 74 -13.39 -15.86 5.95
CA LYS A 74 -14.61 -16.56 5.54
C LYS A 74 -15.51 -16.95 6.72
N ASP A 75 -14.94 -17.56 7.75
CA ASP A 75 -15.68 -18.06 8.92
C ASP A 75 -15.74 -17.06 10.09
N ARG A 76 -15.40 -15.78 9.85
CA ARG A 76 -15.45 -14.73 10.88
C ARG A 76 -16.71 -13.87 10.71
N ASP A 77 -17.81 -14.28 11.34
CA ASP A 77 -19.10 -13.56 11.27
C ASP A 77 -19.03 -12.08 11.68
N ALA A 78 -18.12 -11.74 12.60
CA ALA A 78 -17.89 -10.35 13.02
C ALA A 78 -17.23 -9.47 11.94
N PHE A 79 -16.65 -10.06 10.89
CA PHE A 79 -16.05 -9.34 9.77
C PHE A 79 -17.08 -9.01 8.68
N TRP A 80 -18.04 -9.90 8.46
CA TRP A 80 -19.05 -9.75 7.43
C TRP A 80 -20.22 -8.89 7.91
N MET A 81 -20.83 -8.16 6.98
CA MET A 81 -22.09 -7.46 7.21
C MET A 81 -23.22 -8.33 6.67
N SER A 82 -24.18 -8.67 7.53
CA SER A 82 -25.36 -9.42 7.13
C SER A 82 -26.45 -8.51 6.59
N LYS A 83 -27.37 -9.09 5.81
CA LYS A 83 -28.57 -8.39 5.32
C LYS A 83 -29.45 -7.88 6.47
N GLN A 84 -29.61 -8.68 7.52
CA GLN A 84 -30.40 -8.34 8.70
C GLN A 84 -29.83 -7.11 9.41
N GLU A 85 -28.51 -7.07 9.66
CA GLU A 85 -27.87 -5.92 10.30
C GLU A 85 -28.08 -4.62 9.50
N TYR A 86 -28.05 -4.71 8.16
CA TYR A 86 -28.31 -3.57 7.28
C TYR A 86 -29.78 -3.12 7.32
N GLU A 87 -30.73 -4.06 7.37
CA GLU A 87 -32.16 -3.75 7.46
C GLU A 87 -32.54 -3.10 8.81
N GLU A 88 -31.92 -3.53 9.92
CA GLU A 88 -32.18 -2.99 11.26
C GLU A 88 -31.52 -1.63 11.50
N GLN A 89 -30.26 -1.45 11.06
CA GLN A 89 -29.44 -0.29 11.40
C GLN A 89 -29.28 0.72 10.25
N GLY A 90 -29.68 0.34 9.03
CA GLY A 90 -29.43 1.10 7.81
C GLY A 90 -27.93 1.37 7.63
N LEU A 91 -27.58 2.58 7.18
CA LEU A 91 -26.18 2.99 6.94
C LEU A 91 -25.29 2.97 8.19
N LYS A 92 -25.85 2.92 9.41
CA LYS A 92 -25.05 2.90 10.64
C LYS A 92 -24.21 1.63 10.78
N VAL A 93 -24.61 0.53 10.14
CA VAL A 93 -23.87 -0.74 10.16
C VAL A 93 -22.46 -0.60 9.57
N LEU A 94 -22.21 0.39 8.70
CA LEU A 94 -20.89 0.64 8.11
C LEU A 94 -19.82 0.97 9.15
N LYS A 95 -20.20 1.40 10.37
CA LYS A 95 -19.26 1.56 11.48
C LYS A 95 -18.53 0.25 11.84
N LYS A 96 -19.14 -0.91 11.59
CA LYS A 96 -18.54 -2.24 11.77
C LYS A 96 -17.34 -2.46 10.83
N LEU A 97 -17.36 -1.82 9.66
CA LEU A 97 -16.34 -1.93 8.61
C LEU A 97 -15.28 -0.82 8.69
N GLY A 98 -15.44 0.13 9.60
CA GLY A 98 -14.48 1.22 9.80
C GLY A 98 -13.14 0.73 10.38
N PRO A 99 -12.09 1.56 10.32
CA PRO A 99 -10.80 1.20 10.92
C PRO A 99 -11.00 0.87 12.40
N ARG A 100 -10.59 -0.34 12.80
CA ARG A 100 -10.49 -0.67 14.23
C ARG A 100 -9.49 0.31 14.82
N SER A 101 -9.96 1.21 15.67
CA SER A 101 -9.08 1.99 16.54
C SER A 101 -8.18 1.00 17.27
N SER A 102 -6.88 1.11 16.99
CA SER A 102 -5.83 0.37 17.71
C SER A 102 -5.77 0.83 19.16
#